data_AF-A0AAV9NY51-F1
#
_entry.id   AF-A0AAV9NY51-F1
#
_cell.length_a   1.000
_cell.length_b   1.000
_cell.length_c   1.000
_cell.angle_alpha   90.00
_cell.angle_beta   90.00
_cell.angle_gamma   90.00
#
_symmetry.space_group_name_H-M   'P 1'
#
loop_
_entity.id
_entity.type
_entity.pdbx_description
1 polymer ?
#
loop_
_entity_poly.entity_id
_entity_poly.type
_entity_poly.pdbx_seq_one_letter_code
_entity_poly.pdbx_strand_id
1 'polypeptide(L)'
;MACGGQYEKALDQLQNSRSGLTQGVLKLQQRVLIFEMLVLLKKSVHAEDFDAADHYLEQLRSARTHADTEITFEITLLEVELLLRKKDYKTALDIINNKIKQLKQNPRSDVAHTLTLLVQKSRIFAAASEPAKGLSICLRAASTAQQLMLVKVMVEAIAALGAILTALREFGAARGLLGAGSALVSALFFGPLVLVGD
;
A
#
# COMPACT_ATOMS: atom_id res chain seq x y z
N MET A 1 -2.24 -9.74 -9.22
CA MET A 1 -1.76 -8.74 -10.20
C MET A 1 -2.89 -7.77 -10.51
N ALA A 2 -2.86 -6.56 -9.95
CA ALA A 2 -3.76 -5.44 -10.30
C ALA A 2 -2.96 -4.12 -10.42
N CYS A 3 -1.63 -4.21 -10.52
CA CYS A 3 -0.73 -3.06 -10.41
C CYS A 3 -0.58 -2.26 -11.71
N GLY A 4 -1.17 -2.70 -12.83
CA GLY A 4 -1.02 -2.06 -14.15
C GLY A 4 -2.30 -1.44 -14.73
N GLY A 5 -3.27 -1.07 -13.90
CA GLY A 5 -4.56 -0.50 -14.37
C GLY A 5 -5.51 -1.52 -15.02
N GLN A 6 -5.15 -2.80 -15.05
CA GLN A 6 -5.97 -3.88 -15.62
C GLN A 6 -7.04 -4.35 -14.63
N TYR A 7 -7.85 -3.42 -14.14
CA TYR A 7 -8.90 -3.71 -13.15
C TYR A 7 -9.93 -4.69 -13.70
N GLU A 8 -10.36 -4.51 -14.94
CA GLU A 8 -11.35 -5.40 -15.59
C GLU A 8 -10.86 -6.85 -15.64
N LYS A 9 -9.62 -7.08 -16.09
CA LYS A 9 -9.06 -8.44 -16.11
C LYS A 9 -8.95 -9.06 -14.72
N ALA A 10 -8.64 -8.25 -13.71
CA ALA A 10 -8.59 -8.73 -12.33
C ALA A 10 -9.98 -9.11 -11.81
N LEU A 11 -11.01 -8.31 -12.13
CA LEU A 11 -12.40 -8.60 -11.80
C LEU A 11 -12.90 -9.86 -12.51
N ASP A 12 -12.63 -10.00 -13.81
CA ASP A 12 -12.98 -11.20 -14.59
C ASP A 12 -12.36 -12.46 -13.98
N GLN A 13 -11.08 -12.40 -13.59
CA GLN A 13 -10.40 -13.52 -12.93
C GLN A 13 -11.04 -13.88 -11.58
N LEU A 14 -11.44 -12.88 -10.79
CA LEU A 14 -12.10 -13.10 -9.49
C LEU A 14 -13.50 -13.70 -9.67
N GLN A 15 -14.27 -13.21 -10.64
CA GLN A 15 -15.61 -13.72 -10.95
C GLN A 15 -15.57 -15.17 -11.44
N ASN A 16 -14.63 -15.50 -12.33
CA ASN A 16 -14.40 -16.88 -12.77
C ASN A 16 -14.00 -17.80 -11.61
N SER A 17 -13.14 -17.32 -10.70
CA SER A 17 -12.73 -18.07 -9.51
C SER A 17 -13.88 -18.30 -8.53
N ARG A 18 -14.82 -17.34 -8.43
CA ARG A 18 -16.02 -17.45 -7.59
C ARG A 18 -16.95 -18.57 -8.08
N SER A 19 -17.19 -18.61 -9.39
CA SER A 19 -18.11 -19.56 -10.02
C SER A 19 -17.55 -20.99 -10.11
N GLY A 20 -16.22 -21.16 -10.11
CA GLY A 20 -15.59 -22.48 -10.20
C GLY A 20 -15.01 -22.98 -8.86
N LEU A 21 -13.91 -22.36 -8.42
CA LEU A 21 -13.02 -22.93 -7.38
C LEU A 21 -13.55 -22.81 -5.95
N THR A 22 -14.44 -21.86 -5.70
CA THR A 22 -14.93 -21.56 -4.34
C THR A 22 -16.37 -22.01 -4.10
N GLN A 23 -16.99 -22.65 -5.10
CA GLN A 23 -18.37 -23.12 -5.02
C GLN A 23 -18.52 -24.13 -3.87
N GLY A 24 -19.43 -23.85 -2.93
CA GLY A 24 -19.70 -24.70 -1.77
C GLY A 24 -18.89 -24.37 -0.51
N VAL A 25 -17.90 -23.47 -0.56
CA VAL A 25 -17.11 -23.06 0.61
C VAL A 25 -17.32 -21.58 0.90
N LEU A 26 -18.25 -21.28 1.82
CA LEU A 26 -18.67 -19.91 2.15
C LEU A 26 -17.49 -18.98 2.49
N LYS A 27 -16.52 -19.46 3.28
CA LYS A 27 -15.33 -18.67 3.64
C LYS A 27 -14.50 -18.24 2.42
N LEU A 28 -14.34 -19.13 1.44
CA LEU A 28 -13.59 -18.81 0.22
C LEU A 28 -14.36 -17.86 -0.68
N GLN A 29 -15.68 -18.03 -0.77
CA GLN A 29 -16.55 -17.10 -1.50
C GLN A 29 -16.50 -15.69 -0.91
N GLN A 30 -16.60 -15.58 0.43
CA GLN A 30 -16.45 -14.31 1.14
C GLN A 30 -15.10 -13.66 0.89
N ARG A 31 -14.02 -14.47 0.88
CA ARG A 31 -12.68 -13.96 0.60
C ARG A 31 -12.54 -13.42 -0.82
N VAL A 32 -13.10 -14.11 -1.82
CA VAL A 32 -13.13 -13.62 -3.21
C VAL A 32 -13.93 -12.32 -3.32
N LEU A 33 -15.09 -12.23 -2.66
CA LEU A 33 -15.90 -11.00 -2.63
C LEU A 33 -15.13 -9.83 -2.01
N ILE A 34 -14.38 -10.07 -0.93
CA ILE A 34 -13.54 -9.04 -0.31
C ILE A 34 -12.47 -8.56 -1.30
N PHE A 35 -11.80 -9.49 -2.01
CA PHE A 35 -10.81 -9.11 -3.02
C PHE A 35 -11.44 -8.32 -4.18
N GLU A 36 -12.64 -8.68 -4.61
CA GLU A 36 -13.39 -7.94 -5.64
C GLU A 36 -13.66 -6.50 -5.17
N MET A 37 -14.17 -6.32 -3.95
CA MET A 37 -14.39 -5.00 -3.35
C MET A 37 -13.09 -4.20 -3.18
N LEU A 38 -11.96 -4.83 -2.82
CA LEU A 38 -10.67 -4.16 -2.73
C LEU A 38 -10.19 -3.64 -4.09
N VAL A 39 -10.39 -4.43 -5.16
CA VAL A 39 -10.05 -4.01 -6.53
C VAL A 39 -10.94 -2.85 -6.97
N LEU A 40 -12.25 -2.91 -6.69
CA LEU A 40 -13.19 -1.84 -6.99
C LEU A 40 -12.89 -0.55 -6.22
N LEU A 41 -12.62 -0.64 -4.92
CA LEU A 41 -12.19 0.48 -4.09
C LEU A 41 -10.93 1.13 -4.65
N LYS A 42 -9.93 0.31 -5.00
CA LYS A 42 -8.69 0.82 -5.58
C LYS A 42 -8.97 1.55 -6.91
N LYS A 43 -9.79 0.97 -7.78
CA LYS A 43 -10.19 1.58 -9.06
C LYS A 43 -10.89 2.93 -8.84
N SER A 44 -11.85 3.02 -7.93
CA SER A 44 -12.59 4.27 -7.66
C SER A 44 -11.71 5.35 -7.04
N VAL A 45 -10.79 4.99 -6.13
CA VAL A 45 -9.78 5.91 -5.59
C VAL A 45 -8.91 6.50 -6.71
N HIS A 46 -8.50 5.68 -7.69
CA HIS A 46 -7.71 6.16 -8.83
C HIS A 46 -8.51 7.01 -9.82
N ALA A 47 -9.80 6.73 -9.99
CA ALA A 47 -10.71 7.50 -10.82
C ALA A 47 -11.21 8.80 -10.14
N GLU A 48 -10.86 9.01 -8.86
CA GLU A 48 -11.35 10.10 -8.02
C GLU A 48 -12.88 10.11 -7.85
N ASP A 49 -13.52 8.95 -8.03
CA ASP A 49 -14.92 8.71 -7.70
C ASP A 49 -15.03 8.38 -6.20
N PHE A 50 -15.10 9.44 -5.40
CA PHE A 50 -15.08 9.34 -3.94
C PHE A 50 -16.37 8.74 -3.36
N ASP A 51 -17.50 8.91 -4.03
CA ASP A 51 -18.79 8.37 -3.57
C ASP A 51 -18.78 6.84 -3.71
N ALA A 52 -18.34 6.32 -4.86
CA ALA A 52 -18.16 4.88 -5.05
C ALA A 52 -17.09 4.32 -4.10
N ALA A 53 -15.98 5.04 -3.89
CA ALA A 53 -14.93 4.63 -2.96
C ALA A 53 -15.44 4.51 -1.51
N ASP A 54 -16.20 5.48 -1.01
CA ASP A 54 -16.78 5.41 0.32
C ASP A 54 -17.76 4.25 0.44
N HIS A 55 -18.59 4.02 -0.57
CA HIS A 55 -19.54 2.91 -0.58
C HIS A 55 -18.84 1.55 -0.46
N TYR A 56 -17.78 1.30 -1.24
CA TYR A 56 -17.01 0.05 -1.14
C TYR A 56 -16.25 -0.05 0.19
N LEU A 57 -15.74 1.06 0.71
CA LEU A 57 -15.04 1.07 1.99
C LEU A 57 -16.00 0.75 3.15
N GLU A 58 -17.22 1.26 3.13
CA GLU A 58 -18.25 0.96 4.14
C GLU A 58 -18.60 -0.53 4.15
N GLN A 59 -18.79 -1.13 2.98
CA GLN A 59 -18.98 -2.57 2.87
C GLN A 59 -17.79 -3.36 3.42
N LEU A 60 -16.56 -2.96 3.09
CA LEU A 60 -15.34 -3.61 3.58
C LEU A 60 -15.16 -3.44 5.10
N ARG A 61 -15.60 -2.32 5.70
CA ARG A 61 -15.56 -2.12 7.16
C ARG A 61 -16.44 -3.14 7.88
N SER A 62 -17.61 -3.46 7.33
CA SER A 62 -18.47 -4.51 7.88
C SER A 62 -17.81 -5.91 7.83
N ALA A 63 -17.07 -6.18 6.76
CA ALA A 63 -16.36 -7.45 6.56
C ALA A 63 -15.06 -7.57 7.39
N ARG A 64 -14.49 -6.45 7.84
CA ARG A 64 -13.21 -6.38 8.56
C ARG A 64 -13.19 -7.19 9.86
N THR A 65 -14.34 -7.33 10.54
CA THR A 65 -14.45 -8.06 11.82
C THR A 65 -14.09 -9.55 11.72
N HIS A 66 -14.28 -10.14 10.54
CA HIS A 66 -14.05 -11.57 10.30
C HIS A 66 -12.93 -11.83 9.28
N ALA A 67 -12.24 -10.78 8.83
CA ALA A 67 -11.20 -10.86 7.83
C ALA A 67 -9.84 -11.20 8.46
N ASP A 68 -8.99 -11.86 7.67
CA ASP A 68 -7.60 -12.12 8.04
C ASP A 68 -6.84 -10.81 8.29
N THR A 69 -5.77 -10.88 9.08
CA THR A 69 -4.92 -9.72 9.40
C THR A 69 -4.40 -9.01 8.16
N GLU A 70 -3.99 -9.76 7.13
CA GLU A 70 -3.50 -9.21 5.86
C GLU A 70 -4.58 -8.41 5.12
N ILE A 71 -5.81 -8.92 5.08
CA ILE A 71 -6.93 -8.23 4.45
C ILE A 71 -7.25 -6.94 5.22
N THR A 72 -7.31 -7.04 6.55
CA THR A 72 -7.55 -5.87 7.41
C THR A 72 -6.48 -4.80 7.21
N PHE A 73 -5.23 -5.22 7.02
CA PHE A 73 -4.11 -4.34 6.73
C PHE A 73 -4.29 -3.63 5.38
N GLU A 74 -4.62 -4.34 4.30
CA GLU A 74 -4.82 -3.70 2.99
C GLU A 74 -6.05 -2.79 2.94
N ILE A 75 -7.16 -3.13 3.63
CA ILE A 75 -8.28 -2.19 3.79
C ILE A 75 -7.79 -0.91 4.47
N THR A 76 -6.93 -1.02 5.49
CA THR A 76 -6.39 0.15 6.21
C THR A 76 -5.53 1.02 5.29
N LEU A 77 -4.70 0.42 4.43
CA LEU A 77 -3.88 1.18 3.49
C LEU A 77 -4.72 1.92 2.45
N LEU A 78 -5.74 1.27 1.87
CA LEU A 78 -6.64 1.90 0.90
C LEU A 78 -7.51 3.00 1.53
N GLU A 79 -7.97 2.79 2.76
CA GLU A 79 -8.70 3.80 3.55
C GLU A 79 -7.85 5.06 3.75
N VAL A 80 -6.58 4.90 4.12
CA VAL A 80 -5.62 6.01 4.23
C VAL A 80 -5.37 6.68 2.88
N GLU A 81 -5.25 5.92 1.79
CA GLU A 81 -5.04 6.46 0.46
C GLU A 81 -6.24 7.30 -0.02
N LEU A 82 -7.47 6.82 0.23
CA LEU A 82 -8.69 7.57 -0.04
C LEU A 82 -8.72 8.89 0.74
N LEU A 83 -8.41 8.86 2.04
CA LEU A 83 -8.37 10.07 2.87
C LEU A 83 -7.29 11.06 2.40
N LEU A 84 -6.13 10.56 1.96
CA LEU A 84 -5.09 11.38 1.34
C LEU A 84 -5.57 12.09 0.07
N ARG A 85 -6.31 11.39 -0.80
CA ARG A 85 -6.90 11.97 -2.02
C ARG A 85 -7.96 13.02 -1.69
N LYS A 86 -8.74 12.79 -0.64
CA LYS A 86 -9.71 13.76 -0.08
C LYS A 86 -9.08 14.90 0.71
N LYS A 87 -7.76 14.89 0.92
CA LYS A 87 -7.01 15.83 1.75
C LYS A 87 -7.42 15.84 3.24
N ASP A 88 -8.05 14.78 3.72
CA ASP A 88 -8.33 14.59 5.15
C ASP A 88 -7.12 13.96 5.86
N TYR A 89 -6.07 14.76 6.01
CA TYR A 89 -4.79 14.32 6.57
C TYR A 89 -4.89 14.00 8.07
N LYS A 90 -5.80 14.66 8.78
CA LYS A 90 -5.97 14.46 10.23
C LYS A 90 -6.52 13.07 10.50
N THR A 91 -7.63 12.71 9.85
CA THR A 91 -8.23 11.39 10.01
C THR A 91 -7.27 10.29 9.55
N ALA A 92 -6.55 10.51 8.44
CA ALA A 92 -5.54 9.57 7.95
C ALA A 92 -4.42 9.32 8.99
N LEU A 93 -3.91 10.39 9.63
CA LEU A 93 -2.90 10.26 10.69
C LEU A 93 -3.43 9.53 11.92
N ASP A 94 -4.67 9.80 12.33
CA ASP A 94 -5.27 9.15 13.49
C ASP A 94 -5.40 7.64 13.27
N ILE A 95 -5.86 7.21 12.09
CA ILE A 95 -5.93 5.79 11.70
C ILE A 95 -4.55 5.14 11.76
N ILE A 96 -3.54 5.75 11.14
CA ILE A 96 -2.17 5.19 11.13
C ILE A 96 -1.60 5.12 12.55
N ASN A 97 -1.74 6.19 13.33
CA ASN A 97 -1.19 6.24 14.69
C ASN A 97 -1.82 5.17 15.58
N ASN A 98 -3.13 4.98 15.48
CA ASN A 98 -3.85 3.94 16.21
C ASN A 98 -3.39 2.55 15.77
N LYS A 99 -3.24 2.30 14.47
CA LYS A 99 -2.77 1.00 13.96
C LYS A 99 -1.33 0.69 14.38
N ILE A 100 -0.43 1.67 14.33
CA ILE A 100 0.95 1.52 14.82
C ILE A 100 0.96 1.19 16.32
N LYS A 101 0.13 1.87 17.13
CA LYS A 101 0.01 1.56 18.57
C LYS A 101 -0.44 0.12 18.80
N GLN A 102 -1.45 -0.34 18.06
CA GLN A 102 -1.94 -1.73 18.13
C GLN A 102 -0.85 -2.75 17.74
N LEU A 103 -0.11 -2.51 16.67
CA LEU A 103 0.98 -3.41 16.26
C LEU A 103 2.08 -3.48 17.31
N LYS A 104 2.48 -2.33 17.90
CA LYS A 104 3.50 -2.30 18.96
C LYS A 104 3.10 -3.06 20.22
N GLN A 105 1.81 -3.14 20.53
CA GLN A 105 1.30 -3.90 21.67
C GLN A 105 1.27 -5.41 21.40
N ASN A 106 1.36 -5.82 20.13
CA ASN A 106 1.37 -7.22 19.74
C ASN A 106 2.82 -7.68 19.49
N PRO A 107 3.40 -8.56 20.33
CA PRO A 107 4.76 -9.05 20.17
C PRO A 107 4.97 -9.94 18.94
N ARG A 108 3.90 -10.42 18.30
CA ARG A 108 3.93 -11.19 17.05
C ARG A 108 3.57 -10.35 15.82
N SER A 109 3.61 -9.01 15.94
CA SER A 109 3.30 -8.13 14.83
C SER A 109 4.34 -8.24 13.71
N ASP A 110 3.87 -8.20 12.46
CA ASP A 110 4.74 -8.18 11.30
C ASP A 110 5.50 -6.84 11.23
N VAL A 111 6.83 -6.93 11.19
CA VAL A 111 7.72 -5.78 11.03
C VAL A 111 7.44 -5.07 9.71
N ALA A 112 7.11 -5.80 8.64
CA ALA A 112 6.76 -5.22 7.34
C ALA A 112 5.52 -4.33 7.43
N HIS A 113 4.48 -4.73 8.17
CA HIS A 113 3.30 -3.90 8.41
C HIS A 113 3.65 -2.61 9.14
N THR A 114 4.48 -2.70 10.19
CA THR A 114 4.90 -1.53 10.97
C THR A 114 5.69 -0.54 10.11
N LEU A 115 6.67 -1.03 9.33
CA LEU A 115 7.48 -0.20 8.45
C LEU A 115 6.63 0.46 7.35
N THR A 116 5.71 -0.29 6.74
CA THR A 116 4.77 0.24 5.74
C THR A 116 3.92 1.38 6.31
N LEU A 117 3.38 1.23 7.52
CA LEU A 117 2.61 2.30 8.16
C LEU A 117 3.47 3.53 8.50
N LEU A 118 4.74 3.36 8.86
CA LEU A 118 5.67 4.47 9.06
C LEU A 118 5.97 5.21 7.76
N VAL A 119 6.11 4.49 6.65
CA VAL A 119 6.24 5.09 5.31
C VAL A 119 4.98 5.88 4.96
N GLN A 120 3.80 5.30 5.13
CA GLN A 120 2.53 6.00 4.88
C GLN A 120 2.35 7.24 5.77
N LYS A 121 2.70 7.16 7.06
CA LYS A 121 2.72 8.32 7.98
C LYS A 121 3.56 9.47 7.42
N SER A 122 4.73 9.13 6.88
CA SER A 122 5.67 10.10 6.32
C SER A 122 5.11 10.75 5.05
N ARG A 123 4.39 9.99 4.21
CA ARG A 123 3.66 10.52 3.05
C ARG A 123 2.57 11.51 3.46
N ILE A 124 1.84 11.23 4.54
CA ILE A 124 0.82 12.16 5.05
C ILE A 124 1.47 13.47 5.52
N PHE A 125 2.58 13.42 6.25
CA PHE A 125 3.30 14.64 6.63
C PHE A 125 3.78 15.45 5.42
N ALA A 126 4.27 14.78 4.37
CA ALA A 126 4.66 15.46 3.14
C ALA A 126 3.46 16.16 2.47
N ALA A 127 2.30 15.50 2.41
CA ALA A 127 1.09 16.04 1.80
C ALA A 127 0.47 17.18 2.63
N ALA A 128 0.59 17.11 3.95
CA ALA A 128 0.09 18.11 4.90
C ALA A 128 1.00 19.34 5.07
N SER A 129 1.97 19.56 4.17
CA SER A 129 2.96 20.65 4.25
C SER A 129 3.87 20.61 5.50
N GLU A 130 4.08 19.43 6.08
CA GLU A 130 5.02 19.22 7.19
C GLU A 130 6.13 18.18 6.85
N PRO A 131 6.76 18.24 5.66
CA PRO A 131 7.64 17.17 5.16
C PRO A 131 8.84 16.86 6.08
N ALA A 132 9.36 17.86 6.80
CA ALA A 132 10.45 17.69 7.75
C ALA A 132 10.13 16.68 8.87
N LYS A 133 8.87 16.61 9.33
CA LYS A 133 8.43 15.65 10.36
C LYS A 133 8.44 14.21 9.83
N GLY A 134 8.18 14.02 8.54
CA GLY A 134 8.16 12.72 7.88
C GLY A 134 9.54 12.20 7.49
N LEU A 135 10.52 13.08 7.26
CA LEU A 135 11.83 12.71 6.71
C LEU A 135 12.58 11.67 7.57
N SER A 136 12.78 11.95 8.86
CA SER A 136 13.54 11.07 9.77
C SER A 136 12.82 9.74 10.05
N ILE A 137 11.49 9.73 9.94
CA ILE A 137 10.68 8.52 10.09
C ILE A 137 10.86 7.65 8.85
N CYS A 138 10.72 8.23 7.67
CA CYS A 138 10.84 7.53 6.40
C CYS A 138 12.25 6.98 6.17
N LEU A 139 13.29 7.76 6.51
CA LEU A 139 14.69 7.33 6.35
C LEU A 139 15.02 6.12 7.23
N ARG A 140 14.56 6.12 8.49
CA ARG A 140 14.73 4.97 9.37
C ARG A 140 13.95 3.76 8.86
N ALA A 141 12.72 3.96 8.41
CA ALA A 141 11.92 2.88 7.84
C ALA A 141 12.58 2.27 6.59
N ALA A 142 13.14 3.10 5.70
CA ALA A 142 13.87 2.67 4.51
C ALA A 142 15.13 1.86 4.88
N SER A 143 15.93 2.36 5.83
CA SER A 143 17.14 1.69 6.30
C SER A 143 16.83 0.31 6.90
N THR A 144 15.81 0.22 7.77
CA THR A 144 15.38 -1.07 8.32
C THR A 144 14.81 -2.00 7.25
N ALA A 145 14.02 -1.49 6.31
CA ALA A 145 13.48 -2.30 5.20
C ALA A 145 14.59 -2.88 4.32
N GLN A 146 15.64 -2.10 4.05
CA GLN A 146 16.82 -2.56 3.31
C GLN A 146 17.56 -3.67 4.07
N GLN A 147 17.82 -3.49 5.36
CA GLN A 147 18.50 -4.49 6.19
C GLN A 147 17.74 -5.82 6.28
N LEU A 148 16.41 -5.75 6.24
CA LEU A 148 15.52 -6.91 6.28
C LEU A 148 15.16 -7.45 4.89
N MET A 149 15.74 -6.90 3.81
CA MET A 149 15.46 -7.29 2.42
C MET A 149 13.97 -7.23 2.05
N LEU A 150 13.21 -6.31 2.67
CA LEU A 150 11.78 -6.10 2.43
C LEU A 150 11.58 -5.21 1.20
N VAL A 151 11.75 -5.81 0.01
CA VAL A 151 11.74 -5.11 -1.28
C VAL A 151 10.53 -4.21 -1.47
N LYS A 152 9.31 -4.70 -1.19
CA LYS A 152 8.06 -3.91 -1.33
C LYS A 152 8.13 -2.62 -0.51
N VAL A 153 8.46 -2.74 0.78
CA VAL A 153 8.54 -1.62 1.73
C VAL A 153 9.65 -0.66 1.34
N MET A 154 10.80 -1.19 0.89
CA MET A 154 11.93 -0.38 0.44
C MET A 154 11.55 0.49 -0.76
N VAL A 155 10.91 -0.06 -1.79
CA VAL A 155 10.48 0.70 -2.98
C VAL A 155 9.45 1.77 -2.59
N GLU A 156 8.49 1.43 -1.73
CA GLU A 156 7.52 2.40 -1.21
C GLU A 156 8.20 3.54 -0.42
N ALA A 157 9.21 3.21 0.40
CA ALA A 157 9.95 4.19 1.17
C ALA A 157 10.79 5.12 0.29
N ILE A 158 11.40 4.61 -0.78
CA ILE A 158 12.13 5.42 -1.78
C ILE A 158 11.17 6.40 -2.46
N ALA A 159 10.00 5.95 -2.89
CA ALA A 159 8.99 6.81 -3.49
C ALA A 159 8.52 7.90 -2.51
N ALA A 160 8.28 7.55 -1.25
CA ALA A 160 7.90 8.48 -0.20
C ALA A 160 9.00 9.52 0.11
N LEU A 161 10.27 9.09 0.20
CA LEU A 161 11.42 10.00 0.37
C LEU A 161 11.56 10.96 -0.82
N GLY A 162 11.37 10.48 -2.06
CA GLY A 162 11.35 11.34 -3.24
C GLY A 162 10.28 12.43 -3.15
N ALA A 163 9.07 12.07 -2.70
CA ALA A 163 7.99 13.04 -2.47
C ALA A 163 8.33 14.05 -1.36
N ILE A 164 8.90 13.59 -0.24
CA ILE A 164 9.34 14.45 0.87
C ILE A 164 10.43 15.44 0.41
N LEU A 165 11.46 14.95 -0.29
CA LEU A 165 12.54 15.79 -0.81
C LEU A 165 12.02 16.82 -1.82
N THR A 166 11.07 16.43 -2.67
CA THR A 166 10.39 17.36 -3.59
C THR A 166 9.63 18.44 -2.83
N ALA A 167 8.90 18.08 -1.77
CA ALA A 167 8.19 19.04 -0.91
C ALA A 167 9.16 19.99 -0.16
N LEU A 168 10.37 19.53 0.16
CA LEU A 168 11.45 20.34 0.73
C LEU A 168 12.23 21.16 -0.30
N ARG A 169 11.89 21.07 -1.60
CA ARG A 169 12.61 21.69 -2.73
C ARG A 169 14.03 21.16 -2.94
N GLU A 170 14.33 19.98 -2.42
CA GLU A 170 15.60 19.26 -2.61
C GLU A 170 15.57 18.40 -3.88
N PHE A 171 15.33 19.04 -5.03
CA PHE A 171 15.05 18.34 -6.29
C PHE A 171 16.22 17.48 -6.79
N GLY A 172 17.47 17.92 -6.55
CA GLY A 172 18.66 17.17 -6.92
C GLY A 172 18.76 15.84 -6.19
N ALA A 173 18.56 15.87 -4.87
CA ALA A 173 18.52 14.68 -4.03
C ALA A 173 17.35 13.77 -4.41
N ALA A 174 16.16 14.35 -4.64
CA ALA A 174 14.98 13.59 -5.08
C ALA A 174 15.24 12.85 -6.39
N ARG A 175 15.81 13.53 -7.39
CA ARG A 175 16.13 12.95 -8.70
C ARG A 175 17.16 11.83 -8.59
N GLY A 176 18.23 12.04 -7.82
CA GLY A 176 19.26 11.02 -7.61
C GLY A 176 18.69 9.76 -6.95
N LEU A 177 17.88 9.95 -5.89
CA LEU A 177 17.26 8.85 -5.17
C LEU A 177 16.27 8.06 -6.03
N LEU A 178 15.37 8.76 -6.75
CA LEU A 178 14.39 8.12 -7.62
C LEU A 178 15.04 7.42 -8.82
N GLY A 179 16.11 8.00 -9.37
CA GLY A 179 16.93 7.37 -10.40
C GLY A 179 17.50 6.03 -9.93
N ALA A 180 18.16 6.01 -8.77
CA ALA A 180 18.69 4.78 -8.19
C ALA A 180 17.58 3.75 -7.88
N GLY A 181 16.44 4.20 -7.35
CA GLY A 181 15.28 3.34 -7.09
C GLY A 181 14.72 2.68 -8.35
N SER A 182 14.62 3.43 -9.45
CA SER A 182 14.12 2.90 -10.73
C SER A 182 15.03 1.82 -11.32
N ALA A 183 16.35 1.97 -11.18
CA ALA A 183 17.32 0.97 -11.59
C ALA A 183 17.19 -0.32 -10.76
N LEU A 184 16.95 -0.19 -9.46
CA LEU A 184 16.72 -1.31 -8.56
C LEU A 184 15.46 -2.10 -8.94
N VAL A 185 14.34 -1.40 -9.15
CA VAL A 185 13.09 -2.02 -9.63
C VAL A 185 13.33 -2.72 -10.97
N SER A 186 14.03 -2.07 -11.89
CA SER A 186 14.34 -2.67 -13.20
C SER A 186 15.19 -3.93 -13.06
N ALA A 187 16.21 -3.95 -12.21
CA ALA A 187 17.03 -5.13 -11.97
C ALA A 187 16.26 -6.28 -11.34
N LEU A 188 15.27 -5.99 -10.48
CA LEU A 188 14.46 -7.01 -9.82
C LEU A 188 13.35 -7.61 -10.69
N PHE A 189 12.74 -6.80 -11.57
CA PHE A 189 11.65 -7.24 -12.44
C PHE A 189 12.08 -7.62 -13.86
N PHE A 190 13.23 -7.11 -14.32
CA PHE A 190 13.75 -7.30 -15.69
C PHE A 190 15.23 -7.76 -15.71
N GLY A 191 15.75 -8.29 -14.61
CA GLY A 191 17.11 -8.84 -14.55
C GLY A 191 17.38 -9.91 -15.62
N PRO A 192 18.63 -10.07 -16.09
CA PRO A 192 18.93 -10.87 -17.26
C PRO A 192 18.63 -12.35 -16.99
N LEU A 193 17.85 -12.98 -17.88
CA LEU A 193 17.93 -14.42 -18.10
C LEU A 193 19.37 -14.73 -18.49
N VAL A 194 20.18 -15.18 -17.53
CA VAL A 194 21.41 -15.90 -17.83
C VAL A 194 20.97 -17.17 -18.54
N LEU A 195 21.00 -17.14 -19.87
CA LEU A 195 21.05 -18.34 -20.68
C LEU A 195 22.35 -19.04 -20.30
N VAL A 196 22.25 -20.05 -19.44
CA VAL A 196 23.28 -21.06 -19.29
C VAL A 196 23.26 -21.84 -20.61
N GLY A 197 24.10 -21.41 -21.54
CA GLY A 197 24.50 -22.15 -22.71
C GLY A 197 26.01 -22.16 -22.73
N ASP A 198 26.58 -23.26 -22.28
CA ASP A 198 27.80 -23.90 -22.79
C ASP A 198 27.66 -25.41 -22.55
#